data_AF-A0A068TK07-F1
#
_entry.id   AF-A0A068TK07-F1
#
_cell.length_a   1.000
_cell.length_b   1.000
_cell.length_c   1.000
_cell.angle_alpha   90.00
_cell.angle_beta   90.00
_cell.angle_gamma   90.00
#
_symmetry.space_group_name_H-M   'P 1'
#
loop_
_entity.id
_entity.type
_entity.pdbx_description
1 polymer ?
#
loop_
_entity_poly.entity_id
_entity_poly.type
_entity_poly.pdbx_seq_one_letter_code
_entity_poly.pdbx_strand_id
1 'polypeptide(L)'
;MLLETWRQKGVVYIVGYKDSGGVMFVHTNAWRRITSHLQSRLALAAYCPIGSKFGSGRLDIGGRIGPVFGAVVDGRWQKRKETH
;
A
#
# COMPACT_ATOMS: atom_id res chain seq x y z
N MET A 1 12.23 -8.28 0.33
CA MET A 1 11.66 -9.62 0.60
C MET A 1 10.12 -9.62 0.64
N LEU A 2 9.42 -9.04 1.64
CA LEU A 2 7.94 -9.12 1.69
C LEU A 2 7.24 -8.56 0.43
N LEU A 3 7.46 -7.30 0.08
CA LEU A 3 6.80 -6.67 -1.08
C LEU A 3 7.12 -7.37 -2.41
N GLU A 4 8.35 -7.87 -2.54
CA GLU A 4 8.81 -8.59 -3.72
C GLU A 4 8.11 -9.94 -3.88
N THR A 5 7.97 -10.71 -2.80
CA THR A 5 7.16 -11.94 -2.80
C THR A 5 5.72 -11.66 -3.22
N TRP A 6 5.12 -10.57 -2.71
CA TRP A 6 3.74 -10.24 -3.05
C TRP A 6 3.57 -9.61 -4.43
N ARG A 7 4.66 -9.08 -5.01
CA ARG A 7 4.73 -8.69 -6.42
C ARG A 7 4.77 -9.93 -7.32
N GLN A 8 5.59 -10.93 -6.99
CA GLN A 8 5.63 -12.20 -7.70
C GLN A 8 4.30 -12.97 -7.64
N LYS A 9 3.57 -12.86 -6.51
CA LYS A 9 2.23 -13.42 -6.35
C LYS A 9 1.11 -12.60 -7.01
N GLY A 10 1.44 -11.51 -7.71
CA GLY A 10 0.46 -10.70 -8.43
C GLY A 10 -0.51 -9.93 -7.53
N VAL A 11 -0.12 -9.62 -6.28
CA VAL A 11 -0.90 -8.73 -5.39
C VAL A 11 -0.41 -7.30 -5.53
N VAL A 12 0.91 -7.09 -5.42
CA VAL A 12 1.54 -5.77 -5.59
C VAL A 12 1.95 -5.60 -7.05
N TYR A 13 1.56 -4.49 -7.66
CA TYR A 13 1.94 -4.18 -9.04
C TYR A 13 3.24 -3.36 -9.09
N ILE A 14 3.24 -2.20 -8.44
CA ILE A 14 4.40 -1.31 -8.34
C ILE A 14 4.29 -0.44 -7.08
N VAL A 15 5.45 -0.02 -6.55
CA VAL A 15 5.54 0.99 -5.51
C VAL A 15 6.40 2.14 -6.04
N GLY A 16 5.90 3.36 -5.94
CA GLY A 16 6.58 4.58 -6.35
C GLY A 16 6.69 5.55 -5.18
N TYR A 17 7.81 6.27 -5.12
CA TYR A 17 8.12 7.23 -4.06
C TYR A 17 8.40 8.60 -4.66
N LYS A 18 7.92 9.65 -3.99
CA LYS A 18 8.22 11.04 -4.34
C LYS A 18 8.17 11.88 -3.07
N ASP A 19 9.28 12.50 -2.71
CA ASP A 19 9.43 13.29 -1.47
C ASP A 19 8.96 12.47 -0.25
N SER A 20 8.27 13.10 0.72
CA SER A 20 7.62 12.42 1.87
C SER A 20 6.35 11.64 1.49
N GLY A 21 6.15 11.38 0.20
CA GLY A 21 4.97 10.75 -0.37
C GLY A 21 5.27 9.49 -1.19
N GLY A 22 4.21 8.76 -1.53
CA GLY A 22 4.30 7.67 -2.48
C GLY A 22 2.95 7.09 -2.84
N VAL A 23 2.98 6.16 -3.80
CA VAL A 23 1.84 5.34 -4.19
C VAL A 23 2.26 3.88 -4.30
N MET A 24 1.42 2.98 -3.80
CA MET A 24 1.49 1.56 -4.12
C MET A 24 0.27 1.16 -4.93
N PHE A 25 0.51 0.71 -6.16
CA PHE A 25 -0.54 0.11 -6.97
C PHE A 25 -0.60 -1.40 -6.72
N VAL A 26 -1.82 -1.90 -6.56
CA VAL A 26 -2.12 -3.31 -6.32
C VAL A 26 -3.09 -3.84 -7.37
N HIS A 27 -3.09 -5.15 -7.59
CA HIS A 27 -4.12 -5.80 -8.39
C HIS A 27 -5.41 -5.88 -7.56
N THR A 28 -6.44 -5.11 -7.94
CA THR A 28 -7.70 -4.94 -7.19
C THR A 28 -8.30 -6.25 -6.68
N ASN A 29 -8.47 -7.23 -7.56
CA ASN A 29 -9.09 -8.52 -7.18
C ASN A 29 -8.21 -9.32 -6.22
N ALA A 30 -6.89 -9.31 -6.43
CA ALA A 30 -5.96 -10.02 -5.56
C ALA A 30 -5.84 -9.36 -4.18
N TRP A 31 -5.82 -8.02 -4.15
CA TRP A 31 -5.83 -7.23 -2.91
C TRP A 31 -7.08 -7.48 -2.07
N ARG A 32 -8.27 -7.55 -2.70
CA ARG A 32 -9.52 -7.84 -1.98
C ARG A 32 -9.59 -9.26 -1.41
N ARG A 33 -8.88 -10.21 -2.00
CA ARG A 33 -8.85 -11.62 -1.56
C ARG A 33 -7.92 -11.88 -0.38
N ILE A 34 -6.97 -10.98 -0.10
CA ILE A 34 -6.10 -11.13 1.07
C ILE A 34 -6.73 -10.55 2.34
N THR A 35 -6.30 -11.05 3.50
CA THR A 35 -6.83 -10.61 4.79
C THR A 35 -6.48 -9.15 5.08
N SER A 36 -7.31 -8.48 5.90
CA SER A 36 -7.06 -7.11 6.35
C SER A 36 -5.72 -6.95 7.07
N HIS A 37 -5.31 -7.97 7.85
CA HIS A 37 -4.01 -8.01 8.51
C HIS A 37 -2.86 -7.99 7.50
N LEU A 38 -2.98 -8.80 6.44
CA LEU A 38 -1.97 -8.84 5.39
C LEU A 38 -1.95 -7.54 4.56
N GLN A 39 -3.11 -6.96 4.26
CA GLN A 39 -3.20 -5.63 3.63
C GLN A 39 -2.43 -4.59 4.43
N SER A 40 -2.65 -4.55 5.75
CA SER A 40 -1.94 -3.64 6.66
C SER A 40 -0.43 -3.86 6.63
N ARG A 41 0.03 -5.12 6.73
CA ARG A 41 1.48 -5.44 6.69
C ARG A 41 2.13 -5.04 5.37
N LEU A 42 1.46 -5.22 4.24
CA LEU A 42 1.98 -4.80 2.94
C LEU A 42 2.02 -3.29 2.81
N ALA A 43 0.97 -2.60 3.24
CA ALA A 43 0.91 -1.15 3.25
C ALA A 43 2.04 -0.55 4.10
N LEU A 44 2.23 -1.06 5.33
CA LEU A 44 3.29 -0.61 6.23
C LEU A 44 4.69 -0.92 5.67
N ALA A 45 4.90 -2.11 5.11
CA ALA A 45 6.17 -2.46 4.48
C ALA A 45 6.51 -1.53 3.30
N ALA A 46 5.51 -1.15 2.51
CA ALA A 46 5.69 -0.20 1.41
C ALA A 46 5.96 1.22 1.91
N TYR A 47 5.44 1.60 3.09
CA TYR A 47 5.68 2.91 3.71
C TYR A 47 7.07 3.04 4.33
N CYS A 48 7.71 1.94 4.75
CA CYS A 48 8.99 1.97 5.47
C CYS A 48 10.04 2.93 4.88
N PRO A 49 10.31 2.97 3.56
CA PRO A 49 11.29 3.90 3.01
C PRO A 49 10.94 5.39 3.22
N ILE A 50 9.65 5.75 3.20
CA ILE A 50 9.18 7.11 3.49
C ILE A 50 9.45 7.43 4.96
N GLY A 51 8.97 6.58 5.87
CA GLY A 51 9.14 6.79 7.31
C GLY A 51 10.61 6.84 7.74
N SER A 52 11.46 5.96 7.19
CA SER A 52 12.88 5.93 7.50
C SER A 52 13.64 7.16 6.98
N LYS A 53 13.24 7.73 5.83
CA LYS A 53 13.94 8.88 5.23
C LYS A 53 13.45 10.22 5.74
N PHE A 54 12.15 10.35 6.01
CA PHE A 54 11.51 11.65 6.28
C PHE A 54 10.91 11.76 7.69
N GLY A 55 10.82 10.66 8.45
CA GLY A 55 10.21 10.63 9.79
C GLY A 55 8.67 10.64 9.77
N SER A 56 8.06 11.30 8.78
CA SER A 56 6.63 11.39 8.55
C SER A 56 6.31 11.33 7.05
N GLY A 57 5.04 11.09 6.71
CA GLY A 57 4.63 11.06 5.32
C GLY A 57 3.36 10.27 5.02
N ARG A 58 3.10 10.11 3.73
CA ARG A 58 1.89 9.45 3.23
C ARG A 58 2.19 8.48 2.09
N LEU A 59 1.64 7.28 2.17
CA LEU A 59 1.61 6.32 1.06
C LEU A 59 0.16 6.00 0.72
N ASP A 60 -0.29 6.34 -0.49
CA ASP A 60 -1.61 5.95 -0.98
C ASP A 60 -1.58 4.55 -1.60
N ILE A 61 -2.60 3.73 -1.31
CA ILE A 61 -2.74 2.36 -1.83
C ILE A 61 -4.01 2.26 -2.65
N GLY A 62 -3.88 1.87 -3.93
CA GLY A 62 -5.01 1.81 -4.85
C GLY A 62 -4.80 0.84 -6.02
N GLY A 63 -5.85 0.60 -6.78
CA GLY A 63 -5.73 -0.06 -8.07
C GLY A 63 -4.98 0.82 -9.09
N ARG A 64 -4.26 0.22 -10.04
CA ARG A 64 -3.59 0.97 -11.13
C ARG A 64 -4.57 1.84 -11.93
N ILE A 65 -5.75 1.28 -12.19
CA ILE A 65 -6.93 1.96 -12.73
C ILE A 65 -8.07 1.48 -11.83
N GLY A 66 -8.59 2.36 -10.97
CA GLY A 66 -9.68 2.00 -10.07
C GLY A 66 -9.58 2.60 -8.66
N PRO A 67 -10.19 1.94 -7.66
CA PRO A 67 -10.41 2.55 -6.36
C PRO A 67 -9.12 2.70 -5.54
N VAL A 68 -9.08 3.76 -4.74
CA VAL A 68 -8.16 3.89 -3.61
C VAL A 68 -8.69 3.04 -2.45
N PHE A 69 -7.88 2.11 -1.94
CA PHE A 69 -8.24 1.19 -0.85
C PHE A 69 -7.89 1.75 0.53
N GLY A 70 -6.99 2.71 0.60
CA GLY A 70 -6.57 3.34 1.85
C GLY A 70 -5.22 4.03 1.72
N ALA A 71 -4.69 4.48 2.84
CA ALA A 71 -3.37 5.09 2.92
C ALA A 71 -2.64 4.68 4.19
N VAL A 72 -1.31 4.69 4.16
CA VAL A 72 -0.51 4.79 5.38
C VAL A 72 -0.20 6.27 5.60
N VAL A 73 -0.55 6.78 6.78
CA VAL A 73 -0.20 8.15 7.20
C VAL A 73 0.59 8.02 8.49
N ASP A 74 1.82 8.52 8.49
CA ASP A 74 2.71 8.52 9.66
C ASP A 74 2.82 7.14 10.32
N GLY A 75 3.02 6.11 9.49
CA GLY A 75 3.16 4.73 9.93
C GLY A 75 1.87 4.04 10.38
N ARG A 76 0.69 4.63 10.14
CA ARG A 76 -0.62 4.05 10.48
C ARG A 76 -1.43 3.74 9.23
N TRP A 77 -1.81 2.48 9.06
CA TRP A 77 -2.69 2.04 7.99
C TRP A 77 -4.14 2.52 8.23
N GLN A 78 -4.68 3.24 7.27
CA GLN A 78 -6.04 3.77 7.25
C GLN A 78 -6.78 3.17 6.07
N LYS A 79 -7.54 2.10 6.33
CA LYS A 79 -8.38 1.46 5.31
C LYS A 79 -9.53 2.40 4.94
N ARG A 80 -9.75 2.61 3.64
CA ARG A 80 -10.93 3.32 3.15
C ARG A 80 -12.16 2.41 3.31
N LYS A 81 -13.25 2.96 3.83
CA LYS A 81 -14.55 2.27 3.80
C LYS A 81 -15.01 2.21 2.34
N GLU A 82 -15.20 1.01 1.82
CA GLU A 82 -15.86 0.85 0.51
C GLU A 82 -17.34 1.16 0.72
N THR A 83 -17.83 2.26 0.11
CA THR A 83 -19.27 2.51 -0.03
C THR A 83 -19.78 1.55 -1.11
N HIS A 84 -20.61 0.60 -0.68
CA HIS A 84 -21.31 -0.35 -1.55
C HIS A 84 -22.49 0.29 -2.25
#